data_AF-A0A356HXX0-F1
#
_entry.id   AF-A0A356HXX0-F1
#
_cell.length_a   1.000
_cell.length_b   1.000
_cell.length_c   1.000
_cell.angle_alpha   90.00
_cell.angle_beta   90.00
_cell.angle_gamma   90.00
#
_symmetry.space_group_name_H-M   'P 1'
#
loop_
_entity.id
_entity.type
_entity.pdbx_description
1 polymer ?
#
loop_
_entity_poly.entity_id
_entity_poly.type
_entity_poly.pdbx_seq_one_letter_code
_entity_poly.pdbx_strand_id
1 'polypeptide(L)' 'MEFEFDTKKSQGNKVKHGIDFYEAQAMWDDPDLIEIPVKTSDESRFLAIGKISEKHWS' A
#
# COMPACT_ATOMS: atom_id res chain seq x y z
N MET A 1 2.27 7.72 -12.75
CA MET A 1 0.92 7.16 -12.56
C MET A 1 0.36 7.80 -11.29
N GLU A 2 -0.87 8.25 -11.29
CA GLU A 2 -1.48 8.85 -10.08
C GLU A 2 -2.12 7.74 -9.24
N PHE A 3 -1.81 7.69 -7.96
CA PHE A 3 -2.45 6.80 -7.00
C PHE A 3 -3.64 7.50 -6.35
N GLU A 4 -4.85 7.03 -6.64
CA GLU A 4 -6.08 7.60 -6.12
C GLU A 4 -6.50 6.94 -4.80
N PHE A 5 -6.85 7.76 -3.82
CA PHE A 5 -7.36 7.26 -2.53
C PHE A 5 -8.21 8.29 -1.80
N ASP A 6 -9.06 7.80 -0.89
CA ASP A 6 -9.81 8.63 0.05
C ASP A 6 -8.91 9.13 1.19
N THR A 7 -8.89 10.44 1.42
CA THR A 7 -8.03 11.08 2.43
C THR A 7 -8.40 10.71 3.87
N LYS A 8 -9.68 10.46 4.16
CA LYS A 8 -10.14 9.98 5.48
C LYS A 8 -9.67 8.55 5.70
N LYS A 9 -9.69 7.70 4.67
CA LYS A 9 -9.13 6.35 4.75
C LYS A 9 -7.62 6.39 5.01
N SER A 10 -6.89 7.28 4.33
CA SER A 10 -5.45 7.49 4.56
C SER A 10 -5.14 7.88 6.01
N GLN A 11 -5.87 8.86 6.56
CA GLN A 11 -5.75 9.24 7.97
C GLN A 11 -6.08 8.09 8.92
N GLY A 12 -7.15 7.33 8.65
CA GLY A 12 -7.50 6.14 9.41
C GLY A 12 -6.41 5.07 9.38
N ASN A 13 -5.73 4.91 8.25
CA ASN A 13 -4.60 4.00 8.10
C ASN A 13 -3.41 4.43 8.96
N LYS A 14 -3.10 5.73 8.99
CA LYS A 14 -2.04 6.29 9.85
C LYS A 14 -2.27 5.97 11.32
N VAL A 15 -3.50 6.16 11.79
CA VAL A 15 -3.87 5.89 13.19
C VAL A 15 -3.79 4.40 13.52
N LYS A 16 -4.27 3.53 12.62
CA LYS A 16 -4.35 2.08 12.87
C LYS A 16 -3.01 1.35 12.67
N HIS A 17 -2.23 1.76 11.70
CA HIS A 17 -1.05 1.02 11.21
C HIS A 17 0.25 1.81 11.30
N GLY A 18 0.19 3.11 11.58
CA GLY A 18 1.36 3.98 11.70
C GLY A 18 1.88 4.54 10.37
N ILE A 19 1.20 4.25 9.26
CA ILE A 19 1.56 4.74 7.91
C ILE A 19 0.32 5.24 7.16
N ASP A 20 0.44 6.37 6.47
CA ASP A 20 -0.59 6.90 5.59
C ASP A 20 -0.32 6.53 4.11
N PHE A 21 -1.27 6.87 3.24
CA PHE A 21 -1.17 6.55 1.81
C PHE A 21 -0.26 7.49 1.00
N TYR A 22 0.27 8.56 1.59
CA TYR A 22 1.33 9.34 0.97
C TYR A 22 2.69 8.71 1.26
N GLU A 23 2.92 8.28 2.50
CA GLU A 23 4.12 7.56 2.91
C GLU A 23 4.23 6.18 2.25
N ALA A 24 3.11 5.44 2.17
CA ALA A 24 3.08 4.11 1.57
C ALA A 24 3.50 4.09 0.08
N GLN A 25 3.45 5.23 -0.61
CA GLN A 25 3.87 5.34 -2.00
C GLN A 25 5.36 5.07 -2.21
N ALA A 26 6.19 5.35 -1.19
CA ALA A 26 7.62 5.05 -1.22
C ALA A 26 7.91 3.54 -1.41
N MET A 27 6.92 2.68 -1.16
CA MET A 27 7.04 1.24 -1.40
C MET A 27 7.17 0.90 -2.89
N TRP A 28 6.72 1.77 -3.81
CA TRP A 28 6.94 1.56 -5.25
C TRP A 28 8.39 1.71 -5.68
N ASP A 29 9.23 2.35 -4.86
CA ASP A 29 10.66 2.46 -5.09
C ASP A 29 11.44 1.26 -4.53
N ASP A 30 10.77 0.32 -3.85
CA ASP A 30 11.40 -0.92 -3.37
C ASP A 30 11.69 -1.86 -4.55
N PRO A 31 12.97 -2.16 -4.87
CA PRO A 31 13.31 -3.07 -5.97
C PRO A 31 12.81 -4.50 -5.74
N ASP A 32 12.54 -4.88 -4.48
CA ASP A 32 12.05 -6.20 -4.09
C ASP A 32 10.52 -6.22 -3.87
N LEU A 33 9.78 -5.20 -4.35
CA LEU A 33 8.32 -5.14 -4.24
C LEU A 33 7.65 -6.38 -4.86
N ILE A 34 6.77 -7.01 -4.10
CA ILE A 34 5.98 -8.16 -4.54
C ILE A 34 4.50 -7.78 -4.64
N GLU A 35 3.91 -7.97 -5.82
CA GLU A 35 2.47 -7.84 -6.04
C GLU A 35 1.83 -9.22 -6.21
N ILE A 36 0.81 -9.51 -5.40
CA ILE A 36 0.10 -10.79 -5.40
C ILE A 36 -1.36 -10.55 -5.80
N PRO A 37 -1.85 -11.11 -6.92
CA PRO A 37 -3.25 -11.01 -7.28
C PRO A 37 -4.12 -11.77 -6.26
N VAL A 38 -5.15 -11.10 -5.76
CA VAL A 38 -6.14 -11.68 -4.85
C VAL A 38 -7.35 -12.12 -5.66
N LYS A 39 -7.87 -13.31 -5.37
CA LYS A 39 -9.10 -13.80 -6.00
C LYS A 39 -10.30 -13.02 -5.46
N THR A 40 -10.87 -12.17 -6.30
CA THR A 40 -12.04 -11.35 -6.01
C THR A 40 -13.05 -11.51 -7.14
N SER A 41 -14.34 -11.49 -6.80
CA SER A 41 -15.44 -11.66 -7.77
C SER A 41 -15.78 -10.40 -8.55
N ASP A 42 -15.40 -9.23 -8.02
CA ASP A 42 -15.98 -7.95 -8.42
C ASP A 42 -14.99 -7.18 -9.32
N GLU A 43 -13.84 -6.85 -8.76
CA GLU A 43 -12.76 -6.11 -9.42
C GLU A 43 -11.42 -6.78 -9.14
N SER A 44 -10.41 -6.57 -10.00
CA SER A 44 -9.06 -7.10 -9.74
C SER A 44 -8.45 -6.41 -8.53
N ARG A 45 -8.01 -7.19 -7.54
CA ARG A 45 -7.31 -6.67 -6.36
C ARG A 45 -5.93 -7.30 -6.24
N PHE A 46 -4.99 -6.51 -5.74
CA PHE A 46 -3.62 -6.93 -5.52
C PHE A 46 -3.22 -6.61 -4.09
N LEU A 47 -2.46 -7.52 -3.47
CA LEU A 47 -1.72 -7.26 -2.25
C LEU A 47 -0.29 -6.88 -2.65
N ALA A 48 0.17 -5.72 -2.19
CA ALA A 48 1.55 -5.28 -2.39
C ALA A 48 2.32 -5.48 -1.09
N ILE A 49 3.44 -6.20 -1.15
CA ILE A 49 4.34 -6.40 -0.01
C ILE A 49 5.68 -5.81 -0.40
N GLY A 50 6.17 -4.87 0.41
CA GLY A 50 7.44 -4.21 0.17
C GLY A 50 8.00 -3.60 1.44
N LYS A 51 9.12 -2.91 1.30
CA LYS A 51 9.92 -2.36 2.38
C LYS A 51 10.01 -0.85 2.21
N ILE A 52 9.75 -0.14 3.31
CA ILE A 52 10.05 1.29 3.42
C ILE A 52 11.07 1.44 4.54
N SER A 53 12.27 1.90 4.20
CA SER A 53 13.43 1.90 5.10
C SER A 53 13.74 0.48 5.63
N GLU A 54 13.68 0.27 6.95
CA GLU A 54 13.97 -1.04 7.59
C GLU A 54 12.72 -1.84 7.95
N LYS A 55 11.52 -1.39 7.54
CA LYS A 55 10.26 -2.04 7.91
C LYS A 55 9.51 -2.55 6.67
N HIS A 56 9.01 -3.78 6.78
CA HIS A 56 8.13 -4.38 5.78
C HIS A 56 6.67 -3.98 6.03
N TRP A 57 5.95 -3.78 4.93
CA TRP A 57 4.55 -3.38 4.89
C TRP A 57 3.77 -4.27 3.92
N SER A 58 2.47 -4.41 4.18
CA SER A 58 1.49 -5.14 3.38
C SER A 58 0.12 -4.48 3.48
#